data_AF-A0AAC9TSV5-F1
#
_entry.id   AF-A0AAC9TSV5-F1
#
_cell.length_a   1.000
_cell.length_b   1.000
_cell.length_c   1.000
_cell.angle_alpha   90.00
_cell.angle_beta   90.00
_cell.angle_gamma   90.00
#
_symmetry.space_group_name_H-M   'P 1'
#
loop_
_entity.id
_entity.type
_entity.pdbx_description
1 polymer ?
#
loop_
_entity_poly.entity_id
_entity_poly.type
_entity_poly.pdbx_seq_one_letter_code
_entity_poly.pdbx_strand_id
1 'polypeptide(L)'
;MKKTYLLFLVIISMFMMSCGGHFFNPRYYYNKSSSSSLSQSLDTGPEKLPEQVAADEDPFKLPEEYNSPNYQFSADKFKDWLFKASFQGDKLPIYNFFNDNTRNWIPGGSDWNGISAEYYDGKDGETYAESGPLTVNITELKVYRYAGENPLYSSLGYLPGRMDRFNFYSINGNASVAALKQYLIAVDTYSKFIFAFGAITSTTSIMGDKVPTAFEAVERYGDKKAFYEYDPIGYVTESGSVILYEHYKTEFTSAPTSYMPKDHNFDKMAQPTPTGQGYSPYRPLNASSTDPASPEDQSTFKVNINKIKSSYQQFEYRDYSGYMVDGTSAIDLNLWKSGNYSGLSLKSYSYTFIDNGAEAPKIKFVEETYNDASAREEKTYQVKTITSKYKAIYENISNPGDTVIVSLVKVNNKDTISFDGTSLDPDFKDYGPIFTDRVIGATFKGVDTDSMRNLVYKFNNDGTEFTLTYEEEYWEWFEYKWRTRSFTYTLSRFDNTQENNYRAAYGVPSGTSGTVGDIRHGWVVFENDNDNIIKVSKSYGTILTPGSGSSYGYEANRQP
;
A
#
# COMPACT_ATOMS: atom_id res chain seq x y z
N MET A 1 -19.43 70.37 6.90
CA MET A 1 -18.99 69.02 7.31
C MET A 1 -20.14 68.31 8.02
N LYS A 2 -20.95 67.49 7.34
CA LYS A 2 -22.02 66.64 7.95
C LYS A 2 -22.82 65.75 6.96
N LYS A 3 -22.30 65.41 5.78
CA LYS A 3 -23.04 64.59 4.78
C LYS A 3 -22.35 63.30 4.32
N THR A 4 -21.17 62.97 4.85
CA THR A 4 -20.43 61.74 4.51
C THR A 4 -20.58 60.59 5.51
N TYR A 5 -21.21 60.81 6.67
CA TYR A 5 -21.36 59.77 7.71
C TYR A 5 -22.66 58.95 7.61
N LEU A 6 -23.66 59.39 6.82
CA LEU A 6 -24.93 58.67 6.69
C LEU A 6 -24.88 57.49 5.71
N LEU A 7 -23.95 57.53 4.74
CA LEU A 7 -23.77 56.44 3.76
C LEU A 7 -22.98 55.25 4.36
N PHE A 8 -22.14 55.52 5.35
CA PHE A 8 -21.29 54.51 6.01
C PHE A 8 -22.07 53.65 7.03
N LEU A 9 -23.20 54.14 7.55
CA LEU A 9 -24.04 53.42 8.53
C LEU A 9 -25.13 52.54 7.89
N VAL A 10 -25.45 52.72 6.60
CA VAL A 10 -26.46 51.91 5.90
C VAL A 10 -25.85 50.62 5.30
N ILE A 11 -24.53 50.60 5.06
CA ILE A 11 -23.85 49.42 4.49
C ILE A 11 -23.48 48.40 5.58
N ILE A 12 -23.27 48.85 6.82
CA ILE A 12 -22.92 47.96 7.95
C ILE A 12 -24.15 47.23 8.53
N SER A 13 -25.37 47.73 8.30
CA SER A 13 -26.61 47.11 8.82
C SER A 13 -27.21 46.00 7.94
N MET A 14 -26.68 45.76 6.73
CA MET A 14 -27.18 44.69 5.85
C MET A 14 -26.54 43.31 6.07
N PHE A 15 -25.57 43.17 6.99
CA PHE A 15 -24.85 41.90 7.22
C PHE A 15 -25.22 41.15 8.51
N MET A 16 -26.17 41.63 9.32
CA MET A 16 -26.39 41.09 10.68
C MET A 16 -27.82 40.65 10.99
N MET A 17 -28.69 40.40 10.00
CA MET A 17 -29.97 39.72 10.23
C MET A 17 -30.44 38.92 9.02
N SER A 18 -30.10 37.63 8.98
CA SER A 18 -31.01 36.59 8.50
C SER A 18 -30.53 35.23 9.02
N CYS A 19 -31.28 34.71 10.00
CA CYS A 19 -31.54 33.31 10.33
C CYS A 19 -30.34 32.35 10.36
N GLY A 20 -29.99 31.75 11.50
CA GLY A 20 -30.91 30.88 12.25
C GLY A 20 -30.86 29.49 11.64
N GLY A 21 -30.26 28.55 12.38
CA GLY A 21 -29.64 27.34 11.84
C GLY A 21 -30.57 26.26 11.30
N HIS A 22 -29.96 25.33 10.56
CA HIS A 22 -30.30 23.92 10.56
C HIS A 22 -29.10 23.11 10.05
N PHE A 23 -28.78 22.05 10.79
CA PHE A 23 -27.81 21.00 10.55
C PHE A 23 -27.50 20.72 9.08
N PHE A 24 -26.22 20.81 8.68
CA PHE A 24 -25.65 19.96 7.62
C PHE A 24 -24.12 19.83 7.77
N ASN A 25 -23.63 18.62 7.55
CA ASN A 25 -22.31 18.08 7.89
C ASN A 25 -21.28 18.36 6.76
N PRO A 26 -20.11 19.00 7.01
CA PRO A 26 -19.18 19.38 5.95
C PRO A 26 -18.09 18.31 5.72
N ARG A 27 -18.47 17.05 5.53
CA ARG A 27 -17.57 16.00 4.98
C ARG A 27 -17.75 15.74 3.50
N TYR A 28 -18.58 16.53 2.82
CA TYR A 28 -18.71 16.52 1.37
C TYR A 28 -18.79 17.97 0.88
N TYR A 29 -17.93 18.34 -0.08
CA TYR A 29 -17.93 19.61 -0.83
C TYR A 29 -17.15 20.83 -0.27
N TYR A 30 -15.82 20.78 -0.37
CA TYR A 30 -14.96 21.88 -0.84
C TYR A 30 -13.86 21.21 -1.69
N ASN A 31 -13.64 21.50 -2.98
CA ASN A 31 -13.37 22.82 -3.54
C ASN A 31 -14.04 23.03 -4.91
N LYS A 32 -14.94 24.00 -4.97
CA LYS A 32 -15.13 24.82 -6.17
C LYS A 32 -15.20 26.28 -5.73
N SER A 33 -14.05 26.93 -5.63
CA SER A 33 -13.94 28.38 -5.53
C SER A 33 -13.32 28.92 -6.82
N SER A 34 -14.14 29.59 -7.61
CA SER A 34 -13.75 30.30 -8.81
C SER A 34 -13.19 31.68 -8.47
N SER A 35 -11.90 31.89 -8.67
CA SER A 35 -11.31 33.19 -9.04
C SER A 35 -9.95 33.01 -9.72
N SER A 36 -9.97 33.19 -11.05
CA SER A 36 -8.92 33.63 -11.98
C SER A 36 -7.47 33.12 -11.86
N SER A 37 -7.08 32.43 -12.95
CA SER A 37 -5.77 31.86 -13.32
C SER A 37 -5.20 30.77 -12.40
N LEU A 38 -6.00 29.73 -12.18
CA LEU A 38 -5.48 28.45 -11.70
C LEU A 38 -4.90 27.68 -12.89
N SER A 39 -3.60 27.37 -12.83
CA SER A 39 -3.04 26.19 -13.46
C SER A 39 -4.00 25.03 -13.20
N GLN A 40 -4.54 24.39 -14.24
CA GLN A 40 -5.28 23.14 -14.05
C GLN A 40 -4.37 22.18 -13.28
N SER A 41 -4.77 21.81 -12.06
CA SER A 41 -4.11 20.73 -11.33
C SER A 41 -4.21 19.47 -12.19
N LEU A 42 -3.09 18.81 -12.43
CA LEU A 42 -3.05 17.56 -13.17
C LEU A 42 -3.96 16.53 -12.47
N ASP A 43 -4.89 15.92 -13.21
CA ASP A 43 -5.71 14.84 -12.66
C ASP A 43 -4.91 13.54 -12.65
N THR A 44 -4.40 13.19 -11.48
CA THR A 44 -3.61 11.97 -11.26
C THR A 44 -4.45 10.82 -10.68
N GLY A 45 -5.76 11.03 -10.42
CA GLY A 45 -6.60 10.02 -9.77
C GLY A 45 -6.87 8.80 -10.67
N PRO A 46 -6.73 7.56 -10.17
CA PRO A 46 -6.98 6.39 -11.00
C PRO A 46 -8.45 6.27 -11.38
N GLU A 47 -8.74 5.74 -12.58
CA GLU A 47 -10.13 5.47 -13.00
C GLU A 47 -10.77 4.35 -12.16
N LYS A 48 -9.95 3.40 -11.69
CA LYS A 48 -10.34 2.27 -10.85
C LYS A 48 -9.16 1.89 -9.94
N LEU A 49 -9.45 1.48 -8.71
CA LEU A 49 -8.43 0.88 -7.84
C LEU A 49 -7.96 -0.46 -8.40
N PRO A 50 -6.67 -0.80 -8.24
CA PRO A 50 -6.13 -2.07 -8.72
C PRO A 50 -6.77 -3.25 -7.99
N GLU A 51 -7.05 -4.31 -8.73
CA GLU A 51 -7.49 -5.58 -8.14
C GLU A 51 -6.33 -6.26 -7.42
N GLN A 52 -6.59 -6.91 -6.30
CA GLN A 52 -5.58 -7.74 -5.65
C GLN A 52 -5.22 -8.92 -6.56
N VAL A 53 -3.93 -9.20 -6.67
CA VAL A 53 -3.40 -10.32 -7.45
C VAL A 53 -2.87 -11.36 -6.48
N ALA A 54 -3.23 -12.63 -6.69
CA ALA A 54 -2.71 -13.73 -5.90
C ALA A 54 -1.17 -13.75 -5.99
N ALA A 55 -0.49 -14.07 -4.89
CA ALA A 55 0.97 -13.90 -4.83
C ALA A 55 1.74 -14.73 -5.87
N ASP A 56 1.14 -15.81 -6.35
CA ASP A 56 1.67 -16.68 -7.38
C ASP A 56 1.39 -16.23 -8.81
N GLU A 57 0.52 -15.23 -8.97
CA GLU A 57 0.21 -14.56 -10.23
C GLU A 57 0.88 -13.18 -10.30
N ASP A 58 1.44 -12.72 -9.18
CA ASP A 58 2.09 -11.42 -9.05
C ASP A 58 3.57 -11.49 -9.45
N PRO A 59 3.97 -10.96 -10.62
CA PRO A 59 5.36 -11.01 -11.08
C PRO A 59 6.34 -10.30 -10.14
N PHE A 60 5.86 -9.38 -9.28
CA PHE A 60 6.69 -8.70 -8.28
C PHE A 60 7.07 -9.60 -7.09
N LYS A 61 6.36 -10.71 -6.89
CA LYS A 61 6.56 -11.64 -5.77
C LYS A 61 7.26 -12.93 -6.16
N LEU A 62 7.43 -13.18 -7.47
CA LEU A 62 8.16 -14.34 -7.95
C LEU A 62 9.64 -14.29 -7.54
N PRO A 63 10.28 -15.46 -7.32
CA PRO A 63 11.70 -15.58 -6.98
C PRO A 63 12.59 -15.40 -8.22
N GLU A 64 12.27 -14.43 -9.06
CA GLU A 64 13.03 -14.07 -10.25
C GLU A 64 14.18 -13.13 -9.90
N GLU A 65 15.31 -13.28 -10.59
CA GLU A 65 16.51 -12.50 -10.30
C GLU A 65 16.26 -11.00 -10.46
N TYR A 66 15.41 -10.60 -11.42
CA TYR A 66 15.07 -9.20 -11.67
C TYR A 66 14.28 -8.53 -10.53
N ASN A 67 13.76 -9.30 -9.56
CA ASN A 67 13.15 -8.77 -8.33
C ASN A 67 14.18 -8.56 -7.20
N SER A 68 15.46 -8.78 -7.46
CA SER A 68 16.54 -8.48 -6.51
C SER A 68 17.04 -7.04 -6.66
N PRO A 69 17.24 -6.28 -5.57
CA PRO A 69 17.90 -4.97 -5.62
C PRO A 69 19.34 -5.07 -6.12
N ASN A 70 19.95 -6.26 -6.09
CA ASN A 70 21.32 -6.50 -6.55
C ASN A 70 21.41 -7.14 -7.94
N TYR A 71 20.29 -7.27 -8.66
CA TYR A 71 20.29 -7.82 -10.02
C TYR A 71 21.14 -6.98 -10.97
N GLN A 72 22.09 -7.64 -11.64
CA GLN A 72 23.18 -7.04 -12.46
C GLN A 72 24.14 -6.15 -11.65
N PHE A 73 23.62 -5.18 -10.89
CA PHE A 73 24.35 -4.31 -9.97
C PHE A 73 23.41 -3.76 -8.89
N SER A 74 23.98 -3.22 -7.81
CA SER A 74 23.20 -2.67 -6.68
C SER A 74 22.33 -1.48 -7.10
N ALA A 75 21.05 -1.54 -6.70
CA ALA A 75 20.07 -0.46 -6.83
C ALA A 75 20.50 0.83 -6.12
N ASP A 76 21.38 0.75 -5.12
CA ASP A 76 21.87 1.92 -4.37
C ASP A 76 22.58 2.94 -5.27
N LYS A 77 23.14 2.53 -6.41
CA LYS A 77 23.77 3.46 -7.36
C LYS A 77 22.82 4.55 -7.86
N PHE A 78 21.52 4.24 -7.98
CA PHE A 78 20.51 5.21 -8.42
C PHE A 78 20.21 6.31 -7.41
N LYS A 79 20.65 6.16 -6.15
CA LYS A 79 20.51 7.20 -5.12
C LYS A 79 21.39 8.40 -5.43
N ASP A 80 22.62 8.15 -5.89
CA ASP A 80 23.64 9.17 -6.13
C ASP A 80 23.74 9.61 -7.59
N TRP A 81 23.37 8.73 -8.53
CA TRP A 81 23.43 9.08 -9.95
C TRP A 81 22.52 10.25 -10.32
N LEU A 82 23.11 11.22 -11.01
CA LEU A 82 22.39 12.29 -11.70
C LEU A 82 21.97 11.80 -13.08
N PHE A 83 20.88 12.36 -13.59
CA PHE A 83 20.27 11.97 -14.85
C PHE A 83 20.30 13.12 -15.85
N LYS A 84 20.67 12.87 -17.10
CA LYS A 84 20.59 13.86 -18.17
C LYS A 84 19.91 13.31 -19.42
N ALA A 85 19.27 14.22 -20.16
CA ALA A 85 18.62 13.92 -21.42
C ALA A 85 18.99 14.94 -22.50
N SER A 86 19.29 14.44 -23.70
CA SER A 86 19.42 15.22 -24.94
C SER A 86 18.45 14.69 -26.00
N PHE A 87 18.24 15.43 -27.09
CA PHE A 87 17.31 15.04 -28.16
C PHE A 87 18.01 15.09 -29.53
N GLN A 88 17.98 13.99 -30.26
CA GLN A 88 18.55 13.87 -31.61
C GLN A 88 17.71 14.59 -32.67
N GLY A 89 18.26 14.74 -33.87
CA GLY A 89 17.58 15.42 -34.98
C GLY A 89 16.27 14.74 -35.42
N ASP A 90 16.19 13.42 -35.26
CA ASP A 90 14.97 12.59 -35.44
C ASP A 90 14.05 12.61 -34.21
N LYS A 91 14.36 13.48 -33.24
CA LYS A 91 13.69 13.69 -31.96
C LYS A 91 13.86 12.56 -30.94
N LEU A 92 14.58 11.48 -31.28
CA LEU A 92 14.83 10.39 -30.35
C LEU A 92 15.59 10.91 -29.11
N PRO A 93 15.04 10.71 -27.89
CA PRO A 93 15.76 11.09 -26.69
C PRO A 93 17.00 10.22 -26.45
N ILE A 94 18.06 10.85 -25.96
CA ILE A 94 19.26 10.19 -25.44
C ILE A 94 19.27 10.39 -23.94
N TYR A 95 19.37 9.30 -23.19
CA TYR A 95 19.41 9.32 -21.74
C TYR A 95 20.77 8.87 -21.23
N ASN A 96 21.19 9.37 -20.09
CA ASN A 96 22.38 8.85 -19.38
C ASN A 96 22.32 9.18 -17.89
N PHE A 97 22.85 8.26 -17.10
CA PHE A 97 23.18 8.48 -15.70
C PHE A 97 24.68 8.75 -15.55
N PHE A 98 25.04 9.56 -14.58
CA PHE A 98 26.44 9.89 -14.30
C PHE A 98 26.65 10.25 -12.83
N ASN A 99 27.88 10.08 -12.37
CA ASN A 99 28.32 10.57 -11.07
C ASN A 99 28.84 12.01 -11.22
N ASP A 100 28.50 12.86 -10.25
CA ASP A 100 29.08 14.20 -10.13
C ASP A 100 29.27 14.52 -8.65
N ASN A 101 30.51 14.73 -8.22
CA ASN A 101 30.82 15.03 -6.82
C ASN A 101 30.53 16.50 -6.44
N THR A 102 30.07 17.32 -7.39
CA THR A 102 29.78 18.75 -7.21
C THR A 102 28.30 19.07 -7.12
N ARG A 103 27.42 18.15 -7.51
CA ARG A 103 25.97 18.33 -7.56
C ARG A 103 25.28 17.14 -6.93
N ASN A 104 24.19 17.38 -6.22
CA ASN A 104 23.39 16.35 -5.57
C ASN A 104 21.91 16.62 -5.84
N TRP A 105 21.10 15.58 -5.65
CA TRP A 105 19.64 15.74 -5.58
C TRP A 105 19.25 16.62 -4.39
N ILE A 106 18.43 17.64 -4.66
CA ILE A 106 17.91 18.59 -3.69
C ILE A 106 16.45 18.19 -3.38
N PRO A 107 16.12 17.87 -2.12
CA PRO A 107 14.76 17.49 -1.75
C PRO A 107 13.81 18.70 -1.66
N GLY A 108 12.51 18.44 -1.71
CA GLY A 108 11.48 19.46 -1.48
C GLY A 108 11.26 20.43 -2.64
N GLY A 109 11.71 20.08 -3.84
CA GLY A 109 11.38 20.80 -5.06
C GLY A 109 9.97 20.50 -5.55
N SER A 110 9.57 21.21 -6.60
CA SER A 110 8.38 20.86 -7.37
C SER A 110 8.61 21.16 -8.84
N ASP A 111 8.01 20.35 -9.70
CA ASP A 111 8.06 20.58 -11.14
C ASP A 111 7.15 21.75 -11.57
N TRP A 112 7.07 22.00 -12.87
CA TRP A 112 6.26 23.10 -13.42
C TRP A 112 4.75 22.89 -13.28
N ASN A 113 4.30 21.70 -12.86
CA ASN A 113 2.92 21.37 -12.55
C ASN A 113 2.64 21.37 -11.03
N GLY A 114 3.66 21.66 -10.21
CA GLY A 114 3.54 21.67 -8.75
C GLY A 114 3.62 20.28 -8.10
N ILE A 115 4.11 19.27 -8.83
CA ILE A 115 4.31 17.92 -8.30
C ILE A 115 5.62 17.87 -7.52
N SER A 116 5.59 17.38 -6.28
CA SER A 116 6.77 17.29 -5.43
C SER A 116 7.80 16.32 -6.00
N ALA A 117 9.07 16.75 -5.98
CA ALA A 117 10.17 15.98 -6.53
C ALA A 117 11.49 16.37 -5.86
N GLU A 118 12.47 15.50 -5.98
CA GLU A 118 13.87 15.91 -5.86
C GLU A 118 14.31 16.52 -7.19
N TYR A 119 15.24 17.47 -7.15
CA TYR A 119 15.75 18.08 -8.37
C TYR A 119 17.22 18.42 -8.27
N TYR A 120 17.85 18.69 -9.42
CA TYR A 120 19.13 19.37 -9.45
C TYR A 120 19.19 20.32 -10.65
N ASP A 121 20.04 21.35 -10.55
CA ASP A 121 20.29 22.28 -11.64
C ASP A 121 21.41 21.74 -12.56
N GLY A 122 21.06 21.52 -13.82
CA GLY A 122 21.99 21.18 -14.90
C GLY A 122 22.92 22.35 -15.23
N LYS A 123 24.09 22.07 -15.80
CA LYS A 123 24.98 23.12 -16.31
C LYS A 123 24.62 23.40 -17.77
N ASP A 124 24.60 24.68 -18.12
CA ASP A 124 24.33 25.10 -19.50
C ASP A 124 25.32 24.43 -20.46
N GLY A 125 24.80 23.85 -21.54
CA GLY A 125 25.60 23.15 -22.56
C GLY A 125 25.97 21.70 -22.26
N GLU A 126 25.54 21.12 -21.14
CA GLU A 126 25.71 19.68 -20.88
C GLU A 126 24.74 18.79 -21.68
N THR A 127 23.63 19.36 -22.12
CA THR A 127 22.56 18.70 -22.88
C THR A 127 22.14 19.59 -24.03
N TYR A 128 21.52 18.97 -25.04
CA TYR A 128 21.20 19.64 -26.29
C TYR A 128 19.95 19.06 -26.93
N ALA A 129 19.36 19.85 -27.84
CA ALA A 129 18.33 19.41 -28.76
C ALA A 129 18.76 19.71 -30.19
N GLU A 130 18.59 18.74 -31.08
CA GLU A 130 18.86 18.88 -32.51
C GLU A 130 17.57 19.17 -33.29
N SER A 131 17.68 20.10 -34.23
CA SER A 131 16.58 20.58 -35.08
C SER A 131 17.12 20.83 -36.48
N GLY A 132 16.97 19.84 -37.37
CA GLY A 132 17.60 19.88 -38.69
C GLY A 132 19.13 19.96 -38.58
N PRO A 133 19.81 20.93 -39.23
CA PRO A 133 21.27 21.07 -39.15
C PRO A 133 21.76 21.80 -37.87
N LEU A 134 20.86 22.20 -36.97
CA LEU A 134 21.20 23.00 -35.79
C LEU A 134 21.21 22.13 -34.53
N THR A 135 22.30 22.22 -33.77
CA THR A 135 22.40 21.73 -32.39
C THR A 135 22.26 22.91 -31.44
N VAL A 136 21.29 22.86 -30.53
CA VAL A 136 21.01 23.94 -29.57
C VAL A 136 21.20 23.39 -28.17
N ASN A 137 22.01 24.08 -27.36
CA ASN A 137 22.18 23.75 -25.95
C ASN A 137 20.88 23.99 -25.18
N ILE A 138 20.56 23.09 -24.26
CA ILE A 138 19.49 23.33 -23.28
C ILE A 138 20.10 24.15 -22.14
N THR A 139 19.51 25.31 -21.89
CA THR A 139 19.91 26.23 -20.82
C THR A 139 18.89 26.25 -19.70
N GLU A 140 19.31 26.67 -18.50
CA GLU A 140 18.46 26.72 -17.30
C GLU A 140 17.82 25.36 -16.98
N LEU A 141 18.53 24.27 -17.29
CA LEU A 141 18.03 22.92 -17.13
C LEU A 141 17.83 22.60 -15.64
N LYS A 142 16.62 22.20 -15.30
CA LYS A 142 16.30 21.48 -14.07
C LYS A 142 15.89 20.07 -14.40
N VAL A 143 16.47 19.11 -13.71
CA VAL A 143 16.10 17.70 -13.81
C VAL A 143 15.40 17.31 -12.52
N TYR A 144 14.28 16.61 -12.63
CA TYR A 144 13.49 16.14 -11.51
C TYR A 144 13.53 14.61 -11.42
N ARG A 145 13.62 14.10 -10.19
CA ARG A 145 13.47 12.69 -9.84
C ARG A 145 12.30 12.53 -8.87
N TYR A 146 11.41 11.59 -9.19
CA TYR A 146 10.30 11.19 -8.35
C TYR A 146 10.56 9.75 -7.93
N ALA A 147 11.04 9.56 -6.70
CA ALA A 147 11.33 8.23 -6.16
C ALA A 147 10.04 7.65 -5.58
N GLY A 148 9.63 6.47 -6.07
CA GLY A 148 8.44 5.78 -5.56
C GLY A 148 7.10 6.40 -5.96
N GLU A 149 7.08 7.44 -6.78
CA GLU A 149 5.86 8.19 -7.08
C GLU A 149 5.79 8.53 -8.58
N ASN A 150 4.77 8.03 -9.27
CA ASN A 150 4.52 8.41 -10.66
C ASN A 150 3.90 9.83 -10.68
N PRO A 151 4.56 10.85 -11.28
CA PRO A 151 4.05 12.22 -11.23
C PRO A 151 2.78 12.44 -12.05
N LEU A 152 2.40 11.50 -12.91
CA LEU A 152 1.21 11.57 -13.75
C LEU A 152 0.05 10.71 -13.24
N TYR A 153 0.28 9.81 -12.28
CA TYR A 153 -0.71 8.84 -11.80
C TYR A 153 -0.52 8.51 -10.33
N SER A 154 -1.59 8.61 -9.54
CA SER A 154 -1.56 8.42 -8.09
C SER A 154 -1.12 7.00 -7.71
N SER A 155 -0.35 6.90 -6.62
CA SER A 155 0.06 5.64 -6.01
C SER A 155 -1.12 4.71 -5.66
N LEU A 156 -2.32 5.26 -5.43
CA LEU A 156 -3.55 4.47 -5.23
C LEU A 156 -3.95 3.62 -6.45
N GLY A 157 -3.43 3.95 -7.63
CA GLY A 157 -3.63 3.17 -8.85
C GLY A 157 -2.78 1.91 -8.94
N TYR A 158 -1.87 1.68 -7.98
CA TYR A 158 -0.98 0.52 -7.95
C TYR A 158 -1.12 -0.27 -6.65
N LEU A 159 -0.83 -1.57 -6.71
CA LEU A 159 -0.76 -2.39 -5.49
C LEU A 159 0.38 -1.90 -4.58
N PRO A 160 0.23 -1.99 -3.25
CA PRO A 160 1.23 -1.53 -2.29
C PRO A 160 2.63 -2.10 -2.55
N GLY A 161 3.66 -1.26 -2.39
CA GLY A 161 5.07 -1.62 -2.54
C GLY A 161 5.59 -1.74 -3.98
N ARG A 162 4.71 -1.71 -5.01
CA ARG A 162 5.15 -1.80 -6.41
C ARG A 162 5.95 -0.58 -6.85
N MET A 163 5.58 0.61 -6.38
CA MET A 163 6.24 1.85 -6.81
C MET A 163 7.61 2.07 -6.17
N ASP A 164 7.87 1.52 -5.00
CA ASP A 164 9.08 1.74 -4.17
C ASP A 164 10.41 1.51 -4.91
N ARG A 165 10.39 0.73 -6.00
CA ARG A 165 11.56 0.39 -6.83
C ARG A 165 11.72 1.27 -8.07
N PHE A 166 10.78 2.14 -8.37
CA PHE A 166 10.80 2.99 -9.57
C PHE A 166 11.26 4.42 -9.27
N ASN A 167 12.12 4.94 -10.14
CA ASN A 167 12.43 6.36 -10.23
C ASN A 167 11.88 6.92 -11.53
N PHE A 168 11.08 7.97 -11.46
CA PHE A 168 10.58 8.69 -12.63
C PHE A 168 11.44 9.94 -12.86
N TYR A 169 11.64 10.32 -14.12
CA TYR A 169 12.48 11.45 -14.50
C TYR A 169 11.75 12.42 -15.42
N SER A 170 11.89 13.72 -15.13
CA SER A 170 11.40 14.80 -15.99
C SER A 170 12.41 15.94 -16.07
N ILE A 171 12.27 16.81 -17.07
CA ILE A 171 13.13 17.99 -17.24
C ILE A 171 12.33 19.26 -17.50
N ASN A 172 12.86 20.39 -17.04
CA ASN A 172 12.42 21.73 -17.38
C ASN A 172 13.63 22.55 -17.81
N GLY A 173 13.65 23.06 -19.04
CA GLY A 173 14.72 23.93 -19.52
C GLY A 173 14.33 24.64 -20.80
N ASN A 174 15.27 25.35 -21.41
CA ASN A 174 15.05 26.12 -22.63
C ASN A 174 16.02 25.69 -23.73
N ALA A 175 15.50 25.32 -24.90
CA ALA A 175 16.28 25.13 -26.12
C ALA A 175 15.97 26.27 -27.10
N SER A 176 16.83 27.30 -27.10
CA SER A 176 16.59 28.56 -27.84
C SER A 176 15.26 29.19 -27.43
N VAL A 177 14.26 29.23 -28.33
CA VAL A 177 12.92 29.80 -28.07
C VAL A 177 11.90 28.76 -27.55
N ALA A 178 12.30 27.49 -27.44
CA ALA A 178 11.44 26.40 -26.99
C ALA A 178 11.62 26.11 -25.50
N ALA A 179 10.53 26.17 -24.72
CA ALA A 179 10.52 25.59 -23.39
C ALA A 179 10.37 24.07 -23.49
N LEU A 180 11.27 23.33 -22.86
CA LEU A 180 11.28 21.88 -22.80
C LEU A 180 10.81 21.42 -21.42
N LYS A 181 9.53 21.09 -21.32
CA LYS A 181 8.86 20.62 -20.10
C LYS A 181 8.39 19.19 -20.32
N GLN A 182 9.31 18.23 -20.16
CA GLN A 182 9.12 16.87 -20.63
C GLN A 182 9.12 15.87 -19.48
N TYR A 183 8.08 15.05 -19.38
CA TYR A 183 8.17 13.76 -18.67
C TYR A 183 8.84 12.75 -19.58
N LEU A 184 9.84 12.02 -19.07
CA LEU A 184 10.75 11.24 -19.91
C LEU A 184 10.53 9.75 -19.71
N ILE A 185 11.10 9.19 -18.63
CA ILE A 185 11.15 7.75 -18.42
C ILE A 185 10.95 7.39 -16.94
N ALA A 186 10.46 6.17 -16.73
CA ALA A 186 10.48 5.49 -15.44
C ALA A 186 11.59 4.43 -15.49
N VAL A 187 12.42 4.35 -14.46
CA VAL A 187 13.48 3.36 -14.33
C VAL A 187 13.19 2.48 -13.14
N ASP A 188 13.11 1.17 -13.37
CA ASP A 188 13.09 0.20 -12.29
C ASP A 188 14.52 -0.03 -11.79
N THR A 189 14.79 0.38 -10.56
CA THR A 189 16.11 0.28 -9.92
C THR A 189 16.56 -1.16 -9.65
N TYR A 190 15.65 -2.13 -9.72
CA TYR A 190 15.93 -3.55 -9.48
C TYR A 190 16.19 -4.28 -10.81
N SER A 191 15.21 -4.35 -11.73
CA SER A 191 15.41 -5.02 -13.04
C SER A 191 16.33 -4.26 -13.99
N LYS A 192 16.56 -2.97 -13.71
CA LYS A 192 17.31 -2.02 -14.52
C LYS A 192 16.62 -1.63 -15.83
N PHE A 193 15.39 -2.08 -16.05
CA PHE A 193 14.60 -1.72 -17.23
C PHE A 193 14.05 -0.30 -17.14
N ILE A 194 13.79 0.24 -18.33
CA ILE A 194 13.26 1.58 -18.54
C ILE A 194 11.90 1.44 -19.22
N PHE A 195 10.93 2.20 -18.74
CA PHE A 195 9.56 2.21 -19.22
C PHE A 195 9.12 3.63 -19.58
N ALA A 196 8.25 3.75 -20.58
CA ALA A 196 7.54 4.98 -20.86
C ALA A 196 6.27 5.04 -19.99
N PHE A 197 6.07 6.15 -19.29
CA PHE A 197 4.93 6.33 -18.36
C PHE A 197 4.03 7.52 -18.69
N GLY A 198 4.45 8.38 -19.63
CA GLY A 198 3.68 9.55 -20.07
C GLY A 198 3.26 9.45 -21.52
N ALA A 199 1.96 9.58 -21.78
CA ALA A 199 1.37 9.77 -23.10
C ALA A 199 1.39 11.26 -23.47
N ILE A 200 1.83 11.58 -24.70
CA ILE A 200 1.83 12.96 -25.20
C ILE A 200 0.40 13.34 -25.62
N THR A 201 -0.18 14.35 -24.97
CA THR A 201 -1.58 14.76 -25.19
C THR A 201 -1.71 16.10 -25.90
N SER A 202 -0.64 16.90 -25.95
CA SER A 202 -0.60 18.14 -26.72
C SER A 202 0.81 18.46 -27.20
N THR A 203 0.87 19.20 -28.30
CA THR A 203 2.11 19.68 -28.91
C THR A 203 1.96 21.13 -29.33
N THR A 204 3.08 21.85 -29.38
CA THR A 204 3.16 23.17 -30.03
C THR A 204 4.15 23.12 -31.19
N SER A 205 3.97 23.98 -32.19
CA SER A 205 4.86 24.08 -33.35
C SER A 205 5.88 25.19 -33.12
N ILE A 206 7.18 24.83 -33.10
CA ILE A 206 8.29 25.76 -32.91
C ILE A 206 9.24 25.61 -34.10
N MET A 207 9.39 26.69 -34.89
CA MET A 207 10.23 26.69 -36.09
C MET A 207 9.95 25.52 -37.07
N GLY A 208 8.71 25.06 -37.12
CA GLY A 208 8.27 23.95 -37.99
C GLY A 208 8.29 22.57 -37.33
N ASP A 209 8.95 22.43 -36.18
CA ASP A 209 8.98 21.18 -35.41
C ASP A 209 7.87 21.15 -34.36
N LYS A 210 7.20 20.00 -34.23
CA LYS A 210 6.24 19.77 -33.15
C LYS A 210 6.98 19.34 -31.89
N VAL A 211 6.78 20.09 -30.82
CA VAL A 211 7.35 19.84 -29.50
C VAL A 211 6.22 19.47 -28.54
N PRO A 212 6.30 18.36 -27.80
CA PRO A 212 5.33 18.02 -26.76
C PRO A 212 5.19 19.11 -25.70
N THR A 213 3.98 19.36 -25.22
CA THR A 213 3.70 20.40 -24.21
C THR A 213 2.79 19.93 -23.08
N ALA A 214 2.11 18.80 -23.24
CA ALA A 214 1.29 18.20 -22.20
C ALA A 214 1.40 16.68 -22.24
N PHE A 215 1.32 16.10 -21.05
CA PHE A 215 1.44 14.67 -20.83
C PHE A 215 0.37 14.21 -19.86
N GLU A 216 -0.10 13.00 -20.05
CA GLU A 216 -0.97 12.30 -19.11
C GLU A 216 -0.45 10.88 -18.90
N ALA A 217 -0.90 10.21 -17.84
CA ALA A 217 -0.51 8.85 -17.51
C ALA A 217 -0.88 7.86 -18.64
N VAL A 218 0.04 6.98 -19.05
CA VAL A 218 -0.22 5.95 -20.06
C VAL A 218 -1.35 4.99 -19.64
N GLU A 219 -1.61 4.87 -18.34
CA GLU A 219 -2.71 4.13 -17.74
C GLU A 219 -4.09 4.59 -18.24
N ARG A 220 -4.22 5.85 -18.68
CA ARG A 220 -5.47 6.40 -19.22
C ARG A 220 -5.66 6.12 -20.72
N TYR A 221 -4.62 5.62 -21.39
CA TYR A 221 -4.58 5.45 -22.84
C TYR A 221 -4.22 4.01 -23.23
N GLY A 222 -4.34 3.71 -24.53
CA GLY A 222 -3.99 2.39 -25.07
C GLY A 222 -4.78 1.26 -24.41
N ASP A 223 -4.05 0.25 -23.93
CA ASP A 223 -4.62 -0.94 -23.27
C ASP A 223 -5.02 -0.68 -21.81
N LYS A 224 -4.82 0.54 -21.29
CA LYS A 224 -5.15 0.95 -19.91
C LYS A 224 -4.54 0.07 -18.82
N LYS A 225 -3.33 -0.42 -19.06
CA LYS A 225 -2.51 -1.17 -18.10
C LYS A 225 -1.46 -0.29 -17.45
N ALA A 226 -0.91 -0.75 -16.32
CA ALA A 226 0.18 -0.04 -15.65
C ALA A 226 1.39 0.13 -16.57
N PHE A 227 2.10 1.26 -16.47
CA PHE A 227 3.22 1.59 -17.36
C PHE A 227 4.30 0.49 -17.43
N TYR A 228 4.52 -0.23 -16.33
CA TYR A 228 5.50 -1.30 -16.23
C TYR A 228 5.04 -2.62 -16.86
N GLU A 229 3.77 -2.76 -17.24
CA GLU A 229 3.25 -3.97 -17.93
C GLU A 229 3.46 -3.91 -19.45
N TYR A 230 3.73 -2.72 -19.99
CA TYR A 230 4.18 -2.57 -21.37
C TYR A 230 5.64 -2.97 -21.54
N ASP A 231 6.05 -3.30 -22.77
CA ASP A 231 7.41 -3.72 -23.07
C ASP A 231 8.42 -2.62 -22.67
N PRO A 232 9.53 -3.00 -22.00
CA PRO A 232 10.60 -2.06 -21.68
C PRO A 232 11.15 -1.39 -22.94
N ILE A 233 11.40 -0.09 -22.88
CA ILE A 233 11.99 0.66 -23.99
C ILE A 233 13.53 0.58 -24.01
N GLY A 234 14.13 0.12 -22.91
CA GLY A 234 15.57 -0.01 -22.76
C GLY A 234 15.98 -0.48 -21.37
N TYR A 235 17.27 -0.38 -21.07
CA TYR A 235 17.84 -0.71 -19.76
C TYR A 235 19.03 0.19 -19.42
N VAL A 236 19.40 0.21 -18.13
CA VAL A 236 20.55 0.94 -17.60
C VAL A 236 21.68 -0.05 -17.30
N THR A 237 22.91 0.29 -17.71
CA THR A 237 24.12 -0.48 -17.39
C THR A 237 24.74 -0.05 -16.06
N GLU A 238 25.66 -0.85 -15.53
CA GLU A 238 26.39 -0.51 -14.31
C GLU A 238 27.19 0.81 -14.41
N SER A 239 27.57 1.23 -15.62
CA SER A 239 28.26 2.51 -15.86
C SER A 239 27.34 3.73 -15.86
N GLY A 240 26.02 3.52 -15.74
CA GLY A 240 25.00 4.57 -15.90
C GLY A 240 24.59 4.79 -17.36
N SER A 241 25.10 4.01 -18.30
CA SER A 241 24.73 4.14 -19.71
C SER A 241 23.32 3.60 -19.95
N VAL A 242 22.52 4.34 -20.71
CA VAL A 242 21.18 3.90 -21.12
C VAL A 242 21.24 3.32 -22.52
N ILE A 243 20.76 2.08 -22.67
CA ILE A 243 20.66 1.40 -23.96
C ILE A 243 19.18 1.22 -24.29
N LEU A 244 18.73 1.87 -25.36
CA LEU A 244 17.36 1.75 -25.86
C LEU A 244 17.25 0.58 -26.85
N TYR A 245 16.15 -0.17 -26.77
CA TYR A 245 15.86 -1.26 -27.69
C TYR A 245 15.43 -0.76 -29.07
N GLU A 246 15.59 -1.62 -30.07
CA GLU A 246 15.39 -1.24 -31.47
C GLU A 246 13.92 -0.97 -31.81
N HIS A 247 12.98 -1.74 -31.22
CA HIS A 247 11.55 -1.50 -31.40
C HIS A 247 11.18 -0.07 -30.95
N TYR A 248 11.63 0.36 -29.76
CA TYR A 248 11.38 1.71 -29.26
C TYR A 248 11.95 2.79 -30.19
N LYS A 249 13.21 2.67 -30.63
CA LYS A 249 13.82 3.66 -31.54
C LYS A 249 13.01 3.78 -32.84
N THR A 250 12.64 2.65 -33.43
CA THR A 250 11.88 2.61 -34.68
C THR A 250 10.50 3.26 -34.53
N GLU A 251 9.78 2.90 -33.47
CA GLU A 251 8.43 3.40 -33.23
C GLU A 251 8.41 4.86 -32.82
N PHE A 252 9.34 5.28 -31.95
CA PHE A 252 9.42 6.66 -31.49
C PHE A 252 9.77 7.60 -32.66
N THR A 253 10.79 7.28 -33.46
CA THR A 253 11.19 8.12 -34.60
C THR A 253 10.11 8.17 -35.69
N SER A 254 9.28 7.13 -35.82
CA SER A 254 8.13 7.12 -36.73
C SER A 254 7.00 8.05 -36.26
N ALA A 255 6.87 8.29 -34.96
CA ALA A 255 5.78 9.07 -34.37
C ALA A 255 6.22 9.83 -33.09
N PRO A 256 7.18 10.76 -33.16
CA PRO A 256 7.87 11.31 -31.97
C PRO A 256 6.97 12.19 -31.08
N THR A 257 5.77 12.52 -31.56
CA THR A 257 4.80 13.38 -30.85
C THR A 257 3.52 12.66 -30.45
N SER A 258 3.43 11.36 -30.74
CA SER A 258 2.29 10.52 -30.40
C SER A 258 2.72 9.09 -30.07
N TYR A 259 3.99 8.92 -29.65
CA TYR A 259 4.49 7.63 -29.20
C TYR A 259 3.65 7.13 -28.02
N MET A 260 3.38 5.83 -28.01
CA MET A 260 2.69 5.13 -26.94
C MET A 260 3.38 3.78 -26.75
N PRO A 261 3.69 3.35 -25.52
CA PRO A 261 4.22 2.02 -25.28
C PRO A 261 3.20 0.94 -25.67
N LYS A 262 3.71 -0.26 -26.00
CA LYS A 262 2.90 -1.41 -26.47
C LYS A 262 3.37 -2.69 -25.80
N ASP A 263 2.49 -3.70 -25.81
CA ASP A 263 2.87 -5.10 -25.65
C ASP A 263 2.90 -5.70 -27.05
N HIS A 264 4.10 -5.96 -27.56
CA HIS A 264 4.31 -6.51 -28.89
C HIS A 264 4.01 -8.01 -28.96
N ASN A 265 3.59 -8.62 -27.85
CA ASN A 265 3.45 -10.06 -27.70
C ASN A 265 4.73 -10.80 -28.10
N PHE A 266 5.89 -10.29 -27.67
CA PHE A 266 7.15 -11.01 -27.85
C PHE A 266 7.04 -12.40 -27.21
N ASP A 267 7.74 -13.38 -27.79
CA ASP A 267 7.75 -14.75 -27.26
C ASP A 267 8.60 -14.90 -25.99
N LYS A 268 9.48 -13.92 -25.72
CA LYS A 268 10.48 -13.96 -24.65
C LYS A 268 10.46 -12.69 -23.82
N MET A 269 10.75 -12.86 -22.54
CA MET A 269 10.91 -11.75 -21.60
C MET A 269 12.12 -10.91 -21.99
N ALA A 270 12.03 -9.60 -21.80
CA ALA A 270 13.15 -8.69 -22.02
C ALA A 270 14.37 -9.10 -21.18
N GLN A 271 15.57 -8.85 -21.72
CA GLN A 271 16.86 -9.10 -21.08
C GLN A 271 17.74 -7.86 -21.22
N PRO A 272 18.49 -7.44 -20.18
CA PRO A 272 19.32 -6.22 -20.18
C PRO A 272 20.58 -6.36 -21.05
N THR A 273 20.38 -6.58 -22.34
CA THR A 273 21.39 -6.74 -23.39
C THR A 273 20.90 -6.03 -24.66
N PRO A 274 21.76 -5.57 -25.58
CA PRO A 274 21.33 -4.78 -26.73
C PRO A 274 20.31 -5.47 -27.65
N THR A 275 20.34 -6.80 -27.75
CA THR A 275 19.41 -7.60 -28.58
C THR A 275 18.29 -8.25 -27.76
N GLY A 276 18.25 -8.01 -26.44
CA GLY A 276 17.33 -8.63 -25.50
C GLY A 276 15.96 -7.96 -25.42
N GLN A 277 15.47 -7.38 -26.52
CA GLN A 277 14.10 -6.86 -26.53
C GLN A 277 13.09 -7.99 -26.32
N GLY A 278 12.03 -7.73 -25.57
CA GLY A 278 11.08 -8.75 -25.16
C GLY A 278 9.94 -8.15 -24.35
N TYR A 279 9.03 -9.00 -23.88
CA TYR A 279 7.91 -8.57 -23.05
C TYR A 279 8.36 -8.16 -21.65
N SER A 280 7.57 -7.32 -20.99
CA SER A 280 7.87 -6.87 -19.62
C SER A 280 7.98 -8.03 -18.62
N PRO A 281 8.99 -8.04 -17.73
CA PRO A 281 9.00 -8.97 -16.60
C PRO A 281 7.77 -8.83 -15.69
N TYR A 282 7.05 -7.70 -15.75
CA TYR A 282 5.86 -7.43 -14.95
C TYR A 282 4.54 -7.65 -15.69
N ARG A 283 4.59 -8.26 -16.86
CA ARG A 283 3.37 -8.74 -17.52
C ARG A 283 2.64 -9.69 -16.56
N PRO A 284 1.33 -9.49 -16.29
CA PRO A 284 0.57 -10.38 -15.42
C PRO A 284 0.70 -11.83 -15.86
N LEU A 285 0.89 -12.73 -14.89
CA LEU A 285 1.03 -14.15 -15.18
C LEU A 285 -0.35 -14.74 -15.47
N ASN A 286 -0.44 -15.60 -16.48
CA ASN A 286 -1.68 -16.36 -16.70
C ASN A 286 -1.86 -17.39 -15.58
N ALA A 287 -2.88 -17.19 -14.76
CA ALA A 287 -3.27 -17.97 -13.60
C ALA A 287 -3.44 -19.50 -13.81
N SER A 288 -3.67 -19.94 -15.05
CA SER A 288 -4.61 -21.04 -15.27
C SER A 288 -4.02 -22.32 -15.87
N SER A 289 -2.70 -22.45 -16.05
CA SER A 289 -2.19 -23.72 -16.58
C SER A 289 -2.31 -24.82 -15.54
N THR A 290 -3.13 -25.83 -15.85
CA THR A 290 -3.16 -27.11 -15.14
C THR A 290 -2.27 -28.15 -15.80
N ASP A 291 -1.64 -27.79 -16.93
CA ASP A 291 -0.79 -28.69 -17.69
C ASP A 291 0.58 -28.86 -17.01
N PRO A 292 1.19 -30.05 -17.09
CA PRO A 292 2.53 -30.26 -16.58
C PRO A 292 3.56 -29.35 -17.26
N ALA A 293 4.46 -28.76 -16.47
CA ALA A 293 5.59 -27.99 -16.98
C ALA A 293 6.62 -28.89 -17.69
N SER A 294 7.59 -28.27 -18.37
CA SER A 294 8.75 -28.98 -18.93
C SER A 294 9.54 -29.74 -17.84
N PRO A 295 10.26 -30.83 -18.16
CA PRO A 295 11.08 -31.55 -17.19
C PRO A 295 12.09 -30.66 -16.46
N GLU A 296 12.65 -29.66 -17.14
CA GLU A 296 13.58 -28.68 -16.58
C GLU A 296 12.92 -27.81 -15.51
N ASP A 297 11.70 -27.31 -15.80
CA ASP A 297 10.94 -26.49 -14.86
C ASP A 297 10.47 -27.31 -13.66
N GLN A 298 10.04 -28.55 -13.89
CA GLN A 298 9.70 -29.47 -12.80
C GLN A 298 10.88 -29.73 -11.88
N SER A 299 12.08 -29.96 -12.45
CA SER A 299 13.31 -30.13 -11.68
C SER A 299 13.66 -28.87 -10.88
N THR A 300 13.52 -27.70 -11.50
CA THR A 300 13.79 -26.40 -10.85
C THR A 300 12.87 -26.17 -9.65
N PHE A 301 11.57 -26.43 -9.81
CA PHE A 301 10.61 -26.34 -8.71
C PHE A 301 11.01 -27.25 -7.54
N LYS A 302 11.31 -28.53 -7.81
CA LYS A 302 11.70 -29.52 -6.78
C LYS A 302 12.95 -29.11 -6.02
N VAL A 303 13.97 -28.58 -6.71
CA VAL A 303 15.20 -28.08 -6.09
C VAL A 303 14.88 -26.91 -5.15
N ASN A 304 14.14 -25.93 -5.64
CA ASN A 304 13.88 -24.69 -4.90
C ASN A 304 12.96 -24.90 -3.69
N ILE A 305 11.91 -25.72 -3.80
CA ILE A 305 11.06 -26.03 -2.65
C ILE A 305 11.81 -26.82 -1.57
N ASN A 306 12.74 -27.70 -1.95
CA ASN A 306 13.56 -28.43 -1.00
C ASN A 306 14.61 -27.52 -0.33
N LYS A 307 15.09 -26.48 -1.02
CA LYS A 307 15.91 -25.42 -0.41
C LYS A 307 15.10 -24.69 0.67
N ILE A 308 13.87 -24.28 0.36
CA ILE A 308 12.97 -23.62 1.33
C ILE A 308 12.71 -24.54 2.53
N LYS A 309 12.34 -25.80 2.31
CA LYS A 309 12.19 -26.83 3.37
C LYS A 309 13.41 -26.93 4.27
N SER A 310 14.60 -26.87 3.69
CA SER A 310 15.87 -26.97 4.43
C SER A 310 16.15 -25.74 5.28
N SER A 311 15.66 -24.57 4.86
CA SER A 311 15.74 -23.32 5.61
C SER A 311 14.65 -23.18 6.67
N TYR A 312 13.45 -23.71 6.41
CA TYR A 312 12.27 -23.57 7.25
C TYR A 312 11.53 -24.90 7.35
N GLN A 313 11.51 -25.50 8.55
CA GLN A 313 10.79 -26.76 8.78
C GLN A 313 9.26 -26.57 8.81
N GLN A 314 8.83 -25.40 9.26
CA GLN A 314 7.42 -25.04 9.43
C GLN A 314 7.24 -23.54 9.17
N PHE A 315 6.06 -23.19 8.67
CA PHE A 315 5.53 -21.83 8.68
C PHE A 315 4.30 -21.74 9.56
N GLU A 316 4.07 -20.55 10.11
CA GLU A 316 2.87 -20.20 10.85
C GLU A 316 2.22 -18.97 10.22
N TYR A 317 0.90 -18.87 10.35
CA TYR A 317 0.14 -17.74 9.84
C TYR A 317 -1.11 -17.51 10.69
N ARG A 318 -1.47 -16.25 10.86
CA ARG A 318 -2.75 -15.78 11.39
C ARG A 318 -3.12 -14.50 10.65
N ASP A 319 -4.38 -14.38 10.29
CA ASP A 319 -4.86 -13.20 9.55
C ASP A 319 -5.03 -12.01 10.50
N TYR A 320 -4.04 -11.12 10.48
CA TYR A 320 -4.04 -9.86 11.21
C TYR A 320 -4.47 -8.66 10.34
N SER A 321 -5.14 -8.87 9.20
CA SER A 321 -5.58 -7.78 8.31
C SER A 321 -6.48 -6.76 9.01
N GLY A 322 -7.26 -7.18 10.01
CA GLY A 322 -8.03 -6.30 10.88
C GLY A 322 -7.22 -5.48 11.87
N TYR A 323 -5.95 -5.80 12.09
CA TYR A 323 -5.10 -5.09 13.03
C TYR A 323 -4.54 -3.81 12.38
N MET A 324 -5.19 -2.68 12.67
CA MET A 324 -4.76 -1.38 12.14
C MET A 324 -3.76 -0.71 13.08
N VAL A 325 -2.49 -0.66 12.67
CA VAL A 325 -1.44 0.12 13.35
C VAL A 325 -1.46 1.54 12.80
N ASP A 326 -2.19 2.44 13.44
CA ASP A 326 -2.23 3.86 13.06
C ASP A 326 -1.45 4.75 14.03
N GLY A 327 -0.41 4.20 14.67
CA GLY A 327 0.62 4.98 15.35
C GLY A 327 0.12 6.02 16.35
N THR A 328 -1.11 5.89 16.88
CA THR A 328 -1.86 6.75 17.84
C THR A 328 -3.12 7.48 17.32
N SER A 329 -3.56 7.25 16.08
CA SER A 329 -4.81 7.85 15.55
C SER A 329 -6.05 7.05 15.97
N ALA A 330 -7.24 7.53 15.57
CA ALA A 330 -8.48 6.77 15.67
C ALA A 330 -8.68 5.97 14.39
N ILE A 331 -9.08 4.70 14.53
CA ILE A 331 -9.45 3.89 13.38
C ILE A 331 -10.74 4.42 12.74
N ASP A 332 -10.84 4.30 11.42
CA ASP A 332 -12.13 4.44 10.74
C ASP A 332 -12.92 3.15 10.96
N LEU A 333 -13.78 3.16 11.98
CA LEU A 333 -14.56 1.97 12.36
C LEU A 333 -15.53 1.53 11.25
N ASN A 334 -16.04 2.45 10.44
CA ASN A 334 -16.92 2.08 9.32
C ASN A 334 -16.12 1.36 8.23
N LEU A 335 -14.92 1.86 7.92
CA LEU A 335 -14.01 1.19 7.00
C LEU A 335 -13.64 -0.20 7.53
N TRP A 336 -13.29 -0.30 8.81
CA TRP A 336 -12.97 -1.56 9.46
C TRP A 336 -14.13 -2.57 9.37
N LYS A 337 -15.35 -2.15 9.74
CA LYS A 337 -16.56 -2.98 9.64
C LYS A 337 -16.85 -3.39 8.19
N SER A 338 -16.66 -2.48 7.23
CA SER A 338 -16.86 -2.75 5.81
C SER A 338 -15.85 -3.75 5.23
N GLY A 339 -14.66 -3.84 5.82
CA GLY A 339 -13.64 -4.83 5.47
C GLY A 339 -13.93 -6.24 5.98
N ASN A 340 -14.97 -6.41 6.80
CA ASN A 340 -15.38 -7.70 7.37
C ASN A 340 -14.25 -8.45 8.10
N TYR A 341 -13.43 -7.70 8.84
CA TYR A 341 -12.25 -8.24 9.51
C TYR A 341 -12.53 -9.04 10.78
N SER A 342 -13.78 -9.02 11.27
CA SER A 342 -14.15 -9.66 12.52
C SER A 342 -13.97 -11.17 12.45
N GLY A 343 -13.26 -11.71 13.44
CA GLY A 343 -13.04 -13.14 13.63
C GLY A 343 -11.94 -13.76 12.76
N LEU A 344 -11.34 -12.99 11.82
CA LEU A 344 -10.31 -13.53 10.92
C LEU A 344 -9.06 -13.98 11.68
N SER A 345 -8.72 -13.31 12.79
CA SER A 345 -7.56 -13.68 13.59
C SER A 345 -7.84 -14.83 14.57
N LEU A 346 -9.06 -15.37 14.66
CA LEU A 346 -9.34 -16.50 15.55
C LEU A 346 -8.65 -17.80 15.11
N LYS A 347 -8.36 -17.93 13.81
CA LYS A 347 -7.74 -19.13 13.26
C LYS A 347 -6.23 -18.95 13.14
N SER A 348 -5.48 -19.92 13.65
CA SER A 348 -4.05 -20.10 13.34
C SER A 348 -3.88 -21.22 12.34
N TYR A 349 -2.89 -21.06 11.49
CA TYR A 349 -2.53 -22.04 10.48
C TYR A 349 -1.06 -22.41 10.64
N SER A 350 -0.75 -23.69 10.55
CA SER A 350 0.62 -24.18 10.46
C SER A 350 0.83 -25.06 9.24
N TYR A 351 2.02 -24.92 8.64
CA TYR A 351 2.41 -25.59 7.41
C TYR A 351 3.74 -26.28 7.66
N THR A 352 3.72 -27.59 7.87
CA THR A 352 4.93 -28.39 8.15
C THR A 352 5.31 -29.17 6.90
N PHE A 353 6.57 -29.03 6.46
CA PHE A 353 7.08 -29.89 5.40
C PHE A 353 7.37 -31.30 5.93
N ILE A 354 6.86 -32.31 5.24
CA ILE A 354 7.17 -33.70 5.49
C ILE A 354 8.15 -34.17 4.42
N ASP A 355 9.30 -34.66 4.87
CA ASP A 355 10.37 -35.10 3.98
C ASP A 355 9.91 -36.26 3.08
N ASN A 356 10.24 -36.16 1.80
CA ASN A 356 9.93 -37.12 0.76
C ASN A 356 11.15 -37.41 -0.11
N GLY A 357 12.36 -37.22 0.44
CA GLY A 357 13.63 -37.39 -0.28
C GLY A 357 13.92 -36.25 -1.26
N ALA A 358 14.33 -36.61 -2.48
CA ALA A 358 14.65 -35.65 -3.55
C ALA A 358 13.41 -35.10 -4.29
N GLU A 359 12.24 -35.65 -4.02
CA GLU A 359 10.98 -35.18 -4.57
C GLU A 359 10.50 -33.92 -3.85
N ALA A 360 9.48 -33.26 -4.41
CA ALA A 360 8.81 -32.18 -3.70
C ALA A 360 8.23 -32.70 -2.37
N PRO A 361 8.40 -31.97 -1.25
CA PRO A 361 7.92 -32.40 0.05
C PRO A 361 6.41 -32.43 0.08
N LYS A 362 5.86 -33.28 0.94
CA LYS A 362 4.45 -33.18 1.32
C LYS A 362 4.29 -32.02 2.29
N ILE A 363 3.11 -31.40 2.33
CA ILE A 363 2.82 -30.30 3.24
C ILE A 363 1.69 -30.73 4.16
N LYS A 364 1.97 -30.80 5.45
CA LYS A 364 0.94 -30.95 6.48
C LYS A 364 0.41 -29.57 6.83
N PHE A 365 -0.87 -29.36 6.59
CA PHE A 365 -1.62 -28.18 6.95
C PHE A 365 -2.43 -28.47 8.21
N VAL A 366 -2.33 -27.60 9.20
CA VAL A 366 -3.18 -27.64 10.39
C VAL A 366 -3.85 -26.28 10.56
N GLU A 367 -5.17 -26.29 10.69
CA GLU A 367 -5.96 -25.15 11.13
C GLU A 367 -6.41 -25.39 12.57
N GLU A 368 -6.20 -24.40 13.43
CA GLU A 368 -6.63 -24.42 14.83
C GLU A 368 -7.45 -23.17 15.13
N THR A 369 -8.63 -23.37 15.71
CA THR A 369 -9.47 -22.27 16.17
C THR A 369 -9.13 -21.95 17.62
N TYR A 370 -8.86 -20.69 17.90
CA TYR A 370 -8.52 -20.20 19.22
C TYR A 370 -9.61 -20.55 20.25
N ASN A 371 -9.19 -21.11 21.39
CA ASN A 371 -10.06 -21.60 22.47
C ASN A 371 -11.10 -22.68 22.05
N ASP A 372 -10.92 -23.34 20.90
CA ASP A 372 -11.72 -24.49 20.48
C ASP A 372 -10.83 -25.62 19.96
N ALA A 373 -10.34 -26.44 20.88
CA ALA A 373 -9.52 -27.60 20.55
C ALA A 373 -10.27 -28.67 19.72
N SER A 374 -11.61 -28.63 19.70
CA SER A 374 -12.43 -29.57 18.94
C SER A 374 -12.56 -29.21 17.45
N ALA A 375 -12.32 -27.93 17.11
CA ALA A 375 -12.34 -27.40 15.75
C ALA A 375 -10.98 -27.46 15.03
N ARG A 376 -10.12 -28.42 15.40
CA ARG A 376 -8.82 -28.64 14.75
C ARG A 376 -8.99 -29.43 13.46
N GLU A 377 -8.59 -28.85 12.34
CA GLU A 377 -8.56 -29.50 11.04
C GLU A 377 -7.11 -29.83 10.66
N GLU A 378 -6.87 -31.05 10.19
CA GLU A 378 -5.55 -31.50 9.77
C GLU A 378 -5.65 -32.16 8.39
N LYS A 379 -4.87 -31.65 7.43
CA LYS A 379 -4.79 -32.17 6.06
C LYS A 379 -3.34 -32.36 5.66
N THR A 380 -3.08 -33.37 4.82
CA THR A 380 -1.75 -33.56 4.23
C THR A 380 -1.88 -33.54 2.72
N TYR A 381 -1.09 -32.66 2.11
CA TYR A 381 -1.08 -32.40 0.70
C TYR A 381 0.19 -32.97 0.06
N GLN A 382 0.04 -33.56 -1.13
CA GLN A 382 1.15 -34.04 -1.96
C GLN A 382 1.06 -33.43 -3.35
N VAL A 383 2.20 -33.31 -4.05
CA VAL A 383 2.20 -32.78 -5.42
C VAL A 383 1.37 -33.67 -6.33
N LYS A 384 0.38 -33.07 -6.98
CA LYS A 384 -0.39 -33.66 -8.08
C LYS A 384 0.29 -33.38 -9.42
N THR A 385 0.60 -32.11 -9.67
CA THR A 385 1.25 -31.67 -10.91
C THR A 385 2.05 -30.40 -10.67
N ILE A 386 3.23 -30.30 -11.27
CA ILE A 386 4.03 -29.07 -11.29
C ILE A 386 3.71 -28.35 -12.61
N THR A 387 3.20 -27.12 -12.52
CA THR A 387 2.68 -26.37 -13.67
C THR A 387 3.64 -25.29 -14.17
N SER A 388 4.65 -24.93 -13.36
CA SER A 388 5.80 -24.13 -13.76
C SER A 388 6.99 -24.34 -12.84
N LYS A 389 8.13 -23.70 -13.13
CA LYS A 389 9.32 -23.72 -12.26
C LYS A 389 9.13 -23.09 -10.86
N TYR A 390 7.98 -22.46 -10.61
CA TYR A 390 7.63 -21.85 -9.32
C TYR A 390 6.23 -22.20 -8.83
N LYS A 391 5.42 -23.00 -9.54
CA LYS A 391 4.02 -23.28 -9.16
C LYS A 391 3.71 -24.76 -9.33
N ALA A 392 3.00 -25.31 -8.35
CA ALA A 392 2.50 -26.67 -8.40
C ALA A 392 1.12 -26.78 -7.76
N ILE A 393 0.31 -27.69 -8.29
CA ILE A 393 -0.95 -28.11 -7.73
C ILE A 393 -0.66 -29.28 -6.78
N TYR A 394 -1.12 -29.14 -5.55
CA TYR A 394 -1.11 -30.20 -4.56
C TYR A 394 -2.52 -30.74 -4.37
N GLU A 395 -2.64 -32.02 -4.07
CA GLU A 395 -3.90 -32.67 -3.74
C GLU A 395 -3.84 -33.24 -2.31
N ASN A 396 -4.96 -33.19 -1.61
CA ASN A 396 -5.11 -33.79 -0.30
C ASN A 396 -5.07 -35.32 -0.44
N ILE A 397 -4.20 -35.97 0.32
CA ILE A 397 -4.00 -37.42 0.29
C ILE A 397 -5.29 -38.17 0.66
N SER A 398 -6.11 -37.61 1.55
CA SER A 398 -7.36 -38.24 2.00
C SER A 398 -8.56 -37.93 1.10
N ASN A 399 -8.47 -36.86 0.30
CA ASN A 399 -9.52 -36.44 -0.62
C ASN A 399 -8.90 -35.78 -1.87
N PRO A 400 -8.55 -36.55 -2.91
CA PRO A 400 -7.83 -36.01 -4.09
C PRO A 400 -8.56 -34.92 -4.88
N GLY A 401 -9.86 -34.69 -4.63
CA GLY A 401 -10.61 -33.57 -5.19
C GLY A 401 -10.38 -32.23 -4.47
N ASP A 402 -9.84 -32.27 -3.26
CA ASP A 402 -9.43 -31.10 -2.47
C ASP A 402 -7.99 -30.74 -2.85
N THR A 403 -7.84 -29.71 -3.68
CA THR A 403 -6.55 -29.28 -4.22
C THR A 403 -6.21 -27.86 -3.82
N VAL A 404 -4.93 -27.61 -3.60
CA VAL A 404 -4.39 -26.29 -3.26
C VAL A 404 -3.24 -25.93 -4.20
N ILE A 405 -3.06 -24.65 -4.43
CA ILE A 405 -1.91 -24.14 -5.20
C ILE A 405 -0.78 -23.83 -4.22
N VAL A 406 0.41 -24.35 -4.51
CA VAL A 406 1.63 -24.00 -3.78
C VAL A 406 2.62 -23.39 -4.75
N SER A 407 3.06 -22.19 -4.42
CA SER A 407 3.96 -21.42 -5.29
C SER A 407 5.16 -20.93 -4.52
N LEU A 408 6.31 -20.88 -5.18
CA LEU A 408 7.54 -20.33 -4.64
C LEU A 408 7.48 -18.82 -4.84
N VAL A 409 7.67 -18.07 -3.76
CA VAL A 409 7.60 -16.60 -3.75
C VAL A 409 8.71 -16.02 -2.88
N LYS A 410 8.87 -14.69 -2.91
CA LYS A 410 9.71 -13.96 -1.97
C LYS A 410 8.88 -13.05 -1.08
N VAL A 411 9.13 -13.12 0.22
CA VAL A 411 8.59 -12.18 1.23
C VAL A 411 9.77 -11.61 1.99
N ASN A 412 9.84 -10.27 2.13
CA ASN A 412 10.94 -9.59 2.82
C ASN A 412 12.34 -10.02 2.31
N ASN A 413 12.48 -10.20 0.99
CA ASN A 413 13.69 -10.71 0.30
C ASN A 413 14.12 -12.15 0.67
N LYS A 414 13.29 -12.92 1.37
CA LYS A 414 13.52 -14.32 1.72
C LYS A 414 12.70 -15.25 0.85
N ASP A 415 13.30 -16.36 0.41
CA ASP A 415 12.63 -17.42 -0.35
C ASP A 415 11.60 -18.11 0.56
N THR A 416 10.35 -18.22 0.12
CA THR A 416 9.25 -18.83 0.87
C THR A 416 8.20 -19.42 -0.08
N ILE A 417 7.09 -19.90 0.47
CA ILE A 417 5.94 -20.36 -0.31
C ILE A 417 4.72 -19.46 -0.13
N SER A 418 3.90 -19.42 -1.16
CA SER A 418 2.48 -19.07 -1.09
C SER A 418 1.68 -20.36 -1.04
N PHE A 419 0.74 -20.46 -0.11
CA PHE A 419 -0.20 -21.58 0.01
C PHE A 419 -1.61 -21.06 -0.24
N ASP A 420 -2.20 -21.50 -1.35
CA ASP A 420 -3.52 -21.07 -1.86
C ASP A 420 -3.67 -19.54 -1.92
N GLY A 421 -2.65 -18.87 -2.46
CA GLY A 421 -2.59 -17.40 -2.58
C GLY A 421 -2.04 -16.68 -1.33
N THR A 422 -1.99 -17.35 -0.18
CA THR A 422 -1.47 -16.76 1.08
C THR A 422 0.05 -16.89 1.14
N SER A 423 0.75 -15.75 1.07
CA SER A 423 2.21 -15.70 1.23
C SER A 423 2.62 -15.96 2.68
N LEU A 424 3.49 -16.94 2.92
CA LEU A 424 3.95 -17.29 4.26
C LEU A 424 5.23 -16.51 4.58
N ASP A 425 5.17 -15.62 5.58
CA ASP A 425 6.34 -14.86 6.01
C ASP A 425 7.25 -15.74 6.89
N PRO A 426 8.52 -15.97 6.50
CA PRO A 426 9.45 -16.76 7.31
C PRO A 426 9.78 -16.15 8.67
N ASP A 427 9.57 -14.84 8.85
CA ASP A 427 9.81 -14.13 10.11
C ASP A 427 8.52 -13.91 10.91
N PHE A 428 7.41 -14.54 10.51
CA PHE A 428 6.13 -14.42 11.19
C PHE A 428 6.24 -14.78 12.67
N LYS A 429 5.53 -14.02 13.50
CA LYS A 429 5.35 -14.29 14.93
C LYS A 429 3.87 -14.31 15.23
N ASP A 430 3.40 -15.41 15.82
CA ASP A 430 2.03 -15.45 16.32
C ASP A 430 1.94 -14.79 17.70
N TYR A 431 1.17 -13.71 17.79
CA TYR A 431 0.81 -13.06 19.05
C TYR A 431 -0.54 -13.56 19.60
N GLY A 432 -1.24 -14.43 18.88
CA GLY A 432 -2.62 -14.84 19.15
C GLY A 432 -3.66 -13.88 18.53
N PRO A 433 -4.96 -14.15 18.65
CA PRO A 433 -6.00 -13.31 18.04
C PRO A 433 -5.97 -11.87 18.54
N ILE A 434 -6.45 -10.93 17.73
CA ILE A 434 -6.60 -9.53 18.14
C ILE A 434 -7.69 -9.40 19.22
N PHE A 435 -7.57 -8.38 20.07
CA PHE A 435 -8.46 -8.17 21.21
C PHE A 435 -9.95 -8.30 20.85
N THR A 436 -10.39 -7.62 19.78
CA THR A 436 -11.79 -7.58 19.36
C THR A 436 -12.34 -8.95 19.03
N ASP A 437 -11.52 -9.82 18.43
CA ASP A 437 -11.91 -11.17 18.06
C ASP A 437 -12.11 -12.05 19.30
N ARG A 438 -11.28 -11.88 20.33
CA ARG A 438 -11.39 -12.61 21.60
C ARG A 438 -12.64 -12.26 22.39
N VAL A 439 -13.18 -11.05 22.20
CA VAL A 439 -14.38 -10.56 22.90
C VAL A 439 -15.67 -10.66 22.07
N ILE A 440 -15.65 -11.24 20.87
CA ILE A 440 -16.86 -11.37 20.02
C ILE A 440 -18.00 -12.03 20.80
N GLY A 441 -19.12 -11.30 20.94
CA GLY A 441 -20.32 -11.75 21.64
C GLY A 441 -20.15 -12.05 23.12
N ALA A 442 -18.96 -11.80 23.69
CA ALA A 442 -18.62 -12.21 25.03
C ALA A 442 -19.39 -11.39 26.08
N THR A 443 -19.76 -12.05 27.17
CA THR A 443 -20.32 -11.40 28.36
C THR A 443 -19.40 -11.64 29.53
N PHE A 444 -19.09 -10.60 30.30
CA PHE A 444 -18.30 -10.68 31.53
C PHE A 444 -19.12 -10.14 32.69
N LYS A 445 -19.09 -10.82 33.85
CA LYS A 445 -19.79 -10.39 35.06
C LYS A 445 -18.83 -10.13 36.22
N GLY A 446 -19.00 -9.00 36.88
CA GLY A 446 -18.25 -8.64 38.07
C GLY A 446 -18.81 -9.24 39.34
N VAL A 447 -18.07 -9.05 40.43
CA VAL A 447 -18.49 -9.42 41.78
C VAL A 447 -19.19 -8.22 42.43
N ASP A 448 -20.28 -8.49 43.15
CA ASP A 448 -20.99 -7.48 43.92
C ASP A 448 -20.12 -6.96 45.07
N THR A 449 -20.27 -5.66 45.35
CA THR A 449 -19.62 -4.94 46.45
C THR A 449 -20.69 -4.17 47.23
N ASP A 450 -20.34 -3.62 48.39
CA ASP A 450 -21.29 -2.91 49.26
C ASP A 450 -22.00 -1.74 48.55
N SER A 451 -21.36 -1.11 47.56
CA SER A 451 -21.91 0.07 46.86
C SER A 451 -22.19 -0.17 45.37
N MET A 452 -21.95 -1.37 44.85
CA MET A 452 -22.16 -1.70 43.43
C MET A 452 -22.49 -3.18 43.23
N ARG A 453 -23.51 -3.50 42.44
CA ARG A 453 -23.90 -4.87 42.10
C ARG A 453 -24.30 -5.05 40.65
N ASN A 454 -24.47 -6.29 40.20
CA ASN A 454 -24.91 -6.63 38.84
C ASN A 454 -24.04 -6.03 37.73
N LEU A 455 -22.72 -5.98 37.94
CA LEU A 455 -21.78 -5.50 36.92
C LEU A 455 -21.73 -6.46 35.73
N VAL A 456 -21.99 -5.95 34.53
CA VAL A 456 -21.95 -6.71 33.29
C VAL A 456 -21.25 -5.90 32.20
N TYR A 457 -20.26 -6.50 31.54
CA TYR A 457 -19.75 -6.07 30.25
C TYR A 457 -20.32 -7.02 29.18
N LYS A 458 -21.01 -6.49 28.18
CA LYS A 458 -21.56 -7.29 27.09
C LYS A 458 -21.09 -6.75 25.75
N PHE A 459 -20.25 -7.51 25.07
CA PHE A 459 -19.75 -7.20 23.74
C PHE A 459 -20.76 -7.58 22.66
N ASN A 460 -20.72 -6.86 21.56
CA ASN A 460 -21.51 -7.15 20.37
C ASN A 460 -20.86 -8.24 19.50
N ASN A 461 -21.52 -8.60 18.40
CA ASN A 461 -21.12 -9.74 17.55
C ASN A 461 -19.85 -9.52 16.72
N ASP A 462 -19.28 -8.31 16.72
CA ASP A 462 -18.00 -8.03 16.04
C ASP A 462 -16.89 -7.59 17.01
N GLY A 463 -17.19 -7.54 18.31
CA GLY A 463 -16.28 -7.12 19.37
C GLY A 463 -15.95 -5.62 19.37
N THR A 464 -16.48 -4.84 18.41
CA THR A 464 -16.16 -3.42 18.27
C THR A 464 -16.92 -2.54 19.25
N GLU A 465 -17.95 -3.06 19.91
CA GLU A 465 -18.75 -2.32 20.88
C GLU A 465 -19.04 -3.18 22.10
N PHE A 466 -19.13 -2.56 23.27
CA PHE A 466 -19.68 -3.22 24.44
C PHE A 466 -20.57 -2.29 25.25
N THR A 467 -21.52 -2.89 25.96
CA THR A 467 -22.34 -2.21 26.95
C THR A 467 -21.88 -2.60 28.34
N LEU A 468 -21.54 -1.59 29.15
CA LEU A 468 -21.29 -1.71 30.59
C LEU A 468 -22.59 -1.39 31.34
N THR A 469 -23.11 -2.34 32.09
CA THR A 469 -24.27 -2.17 32.98
C THR A 469 -23.88 -2.48 34.42
N TYR A 470 -24.33 -1.68 35.38
CA TYR A 470 -24.23 -1.98 36.82
C TYR A 470 -25.32 -1.26 37.59
N GLU A 471 -25.59 -1.72 38.81
CA GLU A 471 -26.38 -0.98 39.79
C GLU A 471 -25.46 -0.34 40.81
N GLU A 472 -25.67 0.94 41.08
CA GLU A 472 -24.96 1.65 42.16
C GLU A 472 -25.93 2.09 43.25
N GLU A 473 -25.43 2.06 44.47
CA GLU A 473 -26.12 2.62 45.62
C GLU A 473 -26.01 4.15 45.59
N TYR A 474 -27.13 4.85 45.81
CA TYR A 474 -27.16 6.30 45.93
C TYR A 474 -28.06 6.72 47.08
N TRP A 475 -27.67 7.81 47.73
CA TRP A 475 -28.44 8.39 48.83
C TRP A 475 -29.54 9.29 48.31
N GLU A 476 -30.79 9.03 48.70
CA GLU A 476 -31.94 9.84 48.35
C GLU A 476 -32.92 9.92 49.52
N TRP A 477 -33.20 11.15 49.99
CA TRP A 477 -34.22 11.44 51.01
C TRP A 477 -34.17 10.51 52.23
N PHE A 478 -33.01 10.43 52.89
CA PHE A 478 -32.77 9.67 54.12
C PHE A 478 -32.72 8.14 53.98
N GLU A 479 -32.70 7.60 52.76
CA GLU A 479 -32.54 6.16 52.51
C GLU A 479 -31.55 5.90 51.36
N TYR A 480 -30.87 4.75 51.41
CA TYR A 480 -30.07 4.26 50.30
C TYR A 480 -30.95 3.53 49.29
N LYS A 481 -30.82 3.89 48.01
CA LYS A 481 -31.52 3.26 46.90
C LYS A 481 -30.53 2.79 45.84
N TRP A 482 -30.99 1.89 44.99
CA TRP A 482 -30.20 1.37 43.88
C TRP A 482 -30.71 1.97 42.57
N ARG A 483 -29.79 2.39 41.69
CA ARG A 483 -30.12 2.80 40.32
C ARG A 483 -29.24 2.06 39.32
N THR A 484 -29.82 1.69 38.19
CA THR A 484 -29.09 1.07 37.08
C THR A 484 -28.40 2.15 36.24
N ARG A 485 -27.14 1.90 35.91
CA ARG A 485 -26.33 2.67 34.96
C ARG A 485 -26.01 1.78 33.77
N SER A 486 -26.05 2.37 32.57
CA SER A 486 -25.72 1.68 31.32
C SER A 486 -24.96 2.62 30.40
N PHE A 487 -23.84 2.15 29.86
CA PHE A 487 -22.94 2.91 28.99
C PHE A 487 -22.50 2.06 27.81
N THR A 488 -22.53 2.62 26.60
CA THR A 488 -22.04 1.94 25.39
C THR A 488 -20.71 2.53 24.97
N TYR A 489 -19.72 1.67 24.78
CA TYR A 489 -18.36 2.00 24.40
C TYR A 489 -18.08 1.48 23.00
N THR A 490 -17.30 2.22 22.22
CA THR A 490 -16.99 1.90 20.81
C THR A 490 -15.48 1.83 20.61
N LEU A 491 -14.99 0.82 19.89
CA LEU A 491 -13.59 0.65 19.54
C LEU A 491 -13.06 1.92 18.88
N SER A 492 -11.95 2.44 19.38
CA SER A 492 -11.32 3.66 18.87
C SER A 492 -9.96 3.40 18.28
N ARG A 493 -9.19 2.47 18.87
CA ARG A 493 -7.95 1.96 18.28
C ARG A 493 -7.50 0.67 18.93
N PHE A 494 -6.64 -0.05 18.23
CA PHE A 494 -5.84 -1.12 18.80
C PHE A 494 -4.63 -0.56 19.55
N ASP A 495 -3.88 -1.45 20.21
CA ASP A 495 -2.59 -1.09 20.74
C ASP A 495 -1.62 -0.68 19.61
N ASN A 496 -0.57 0.08 19.94
CA ASN A 496 0.45 0.45 18.96
C ASN A 496 1.48 -0.66 18.71
N THR A 497 1.40 -1.78 19.45
CA THR A 497 2.29 -2.93 19.33
C THR A 497 1.49 -4.23 19.31
N GLN A 498 1.76 -5.09 18.33
CA GLN A 498 1.00 -6.32 18.11
C GLN A 498 1.17 -7.35 19.25
N GLU A 499 2.31 -7.31 19.95
CA GLU A 499 2.55 -8.07 21.20
C GLU A 499 1.53 -7.74 22.30
N ASN A 500 0.94 -6.54 22.27
CA ASN A 500 -0.08 -6.10 23.23
C ASN A 500 -1.51 -6.29 22.69
N ASN A 501 -1.74 -7.29 21.84
CA ASN A 501 -3.06 -7.60 21.27
C ASN A 501 -4.12 -8.04 22.31
N TYR A 502 -3.75 -8.20 23.58
CA TYR A 502 -4.66 -8.47 24.70
C TYR A 502 -5.37 -7.21 25.22
N ARG A 503 -5.14 -6.04 24.61
CA ARG A 503 -5.85 -4.79 24.93
C ARG A 503 -6.24 -3.97 23.71
N ALA A 504 -7.29 -3.18 23.86
CA ALA A 504 -7.70 -2.16 22.90
C ALA A 504 -8.30 -0.94 23.60
N ALA A 505 -8.28 0.21 22.93
CA ALA A 505 -8.85 1.45 23.46
C ALA A 505 -10.28 1.63 22.93
N TYR A 506 -11.20 1.89 23.85
CA TYR A 506 -12.59 2.19 23.54
C TYR A 506 -12.94 3.61 23.95
N GLY A 507 -13.68 4.29 23.08
CA GLY A 507 -14.24 5.62 23.30
C GLY A 507 -15.40 5.56 24.29
N VAL A 508 -15.44 6.55 25.17
CA VAL A 508 -16.43 6.67 26.25
C VAL A 508 -17.60 7.54 25.79
N PRO A 509 -18.85 7.22 26.15
CA PRO A 509 -20.01 8.06 25.83
C PRO A 509 -19.90 9.47 26.46
N SER A 510 -20.51 10.44 25.78
CA SER A 510 -20.47 11.86 26.18
C SER A 510 -21.15 12.08 27.54
N GLY A 511 -20.53 12.90 28.41
CA GLY A 511 -21.09 13.30 29.71
C GLY A 511 -20.59 12.54 30.94
N THR A 512 -19.62 11.63 30.79
CA THR A 512 -19.15 10.77 31.90
C THR A 512 -18.18 11.47 32.88
N SER A 513 -17.52 12.58 32.50
CA SER A 513 -16.96 13.62 33.39
C SER A 513 -16.28 14.74 32.59
N GLY A 514 -16.56 16.02 32.90
CA GLY A 514 -15.69 17.20 32.68
C GLY A 514 -15.40 17.66 31.24
N THR A 515 -15.93 18.83 30.90
CA THR A 515 -15.79 19.63 29.66
C THR A 515 -16.46 19.06 28.41
N VAL A 516 -17.40 19.83 27.86
CA VAL A 516 -18.10 19.56 26.59
C VAL A 516 -17.10 19.64 25.45
N GLY A 517 -16.84 18.53 24.74
CA GLY A 517 -16.10 18.56 23.46
C GLY A 517 -15.09 17.43 23.22
N ASP A 518 -14.52 16.80 24.26
CA ASP A 518 -13.47 15.78 24.09
C ASP A 518 -14.02 14.35 24.23
N ILE A 519 -13.90 13.55 23.16
CA ILE A 519 -14.06 12.09 23.26
C ILE A 519 -12.90 11.56 24.09
N ARG A 520 -13.20 10.98 25.25
CA ARG A 520 -12.19 10.35 26.11
C ARG A 520 -12.11 8.86 25.82
N HIS A 521 -10.96 8.28 26.08
CA HIS A 521 -10.64 6.89 25.78
C HIS A 521 -10.16 6.16 27.02
N GLY A 522 -10.59 4.92 27.18
CA GLY A 522 -10.13 3.99 28.21
C GLY A 522 -9.57 2.72 27.59
N TRP A 523 -8.58 2.13 28.24
CA TRP A 523 -8.13 0.79 27.88
C TRP A 523 -9.13 -0.23 28.35
N VAL A 524 -9.36 -1.22 27.51
CA VAL A 524 -9.98 -2.48 27.86
C VAL A 524 -8.91 -3.54 27.68
N VAL A 525 -8.63 -4.30 28.73
CA VAL A 525 -7.52 -5.25 28.78
C VAL A 525 -7.99 -6.59 29.30
N PHE A 526 -7.40 -7.66 28.79
CA PHE A 526 -7.37 -8.94 29.49
C PHE A 526 -6.31 -8.92 30.58
N GLU A 527 -6.62 -9.51 31.74
CA GLU A 527 -5.66 -9.64 32.83
C GLU A 527 -4.79 -10.90 32.66
N ASN A 528 -3.48 -10.76 32.90
CA ASN A 528 -2.50 -11.85 32.78
C ASN A 528 -2.57 -12.57 31.41
N ASP A 529 -2.91 -11.83 30.36
CA ASP A 529 -3.05 -12.33 28.98
C ASP A 529 -4.01 -13.52 28.83
N ASN A 530 -4.98 -13.67 29.76
CA ASN A 530 -5.99 -14.70 29.68
C ASN A 530 -7.38 -14.12 29.37
N ASP A 531 -8.14 -14.88 28.59
CA ASP A 531 -9.48 -14.51 28.12
C ASP A 531 -10.56 -14.48 29.21
N ASN A 532 -10.23 -14.86 30.44
CA ASN A 532 -11.23 -15.08 31.48
C ASN A 532 -11.59 -13.80 32.22
N ILE A 533 -10.67 -12.85 32.34
CA ILE A 533 -10.87 -11.66 33.16
C ILE A 533 -10.63 -10.41 32.33
N ILE A 534 -11.62 -9.52 32.33
CA ILE A 534 -11.54 -8.22 31.67
C ILE A 534 -11.48 -7.10 32.69
N LYS A 535 -10.74 -6.05 32.32
CA LYS A 535 -10.57 -4.81 33.08
C LYS A 535 -10.73 -3.61 32.14
N VAL A 536 -11.49 -2.60 32.57
CA VAL A 536 -11.69 -1.34 31.83
C VAL A 536 -11.10 -0.18 32.62
N SER A 537 -10.36 0.75 32.03
CA SER A 537 -9.76 1.88 32.75
C SER A 537 -10.77 2.69 33.58
N LYS A 538 -10.40 3.04 34.83
CA LYS A 538 -11.14 4.00 35.69
C LYS A 538 -10.81 5.46 35.38
N SER A 539 -9.64 5.72 34.79
CA SER A 539 -9.26 7.02 34.26
C SER A 539 -9.44 7.03 32.74
N TYR A 540 -9.78 8.19 32.20
CA TYR A 540 -9.93 8.38 30.76
C TYR A 540 -8.98 9.47 30.28
N GLY A 541 -8.43 9.28 29.09
CA GLY A 541 -7.44 10.18 28.51
C GLY A 541 -7.73 10.49 27.05
N THR A 542 -6.74 11.09 26.40
CA THR A 542 -6.77 11.29 24.95
C THR A 542 -6.60 9.93 24.26
N ILE A 543 -6.80 9.89 22.94
CA ILE A 543 -6.54 8.66 22.20
C ILE A 543 -5.05 8.28 22.20
N LEU A 544 -4.14 9.26 22.31
CA LEU A 544 -2.68 9.04 22.40
C LEU A 544 -2.32 8.33 23.71
N THR A 545 -2.92 8.79 24.81
CA THR A 545 -2.73 8.28 26.16
C THR A 545 -4.08 7.88 26.76
N PRO A 546 -4.73 6.80 26.27
CA PRO A 546 -5.96 6.32 26.88
C PRO A 546 -5.64 6.04 28.33
N GLY A 547 -6.49 6.53 29.24
CA GLY A 547 -6.15 6.60 30.65
C GLY A 547 -5.65 5.25 31.14
N SER A 548 -4.38 5.18 31.56
CA SER A 548 -3.76 3.99 32.14
C SER A 548 -3.60 4.24 33.63
N GLY A 549 -4.68 4.06 34.36
CA GLY A 549 -4.63 4.13 35.81
C GLY A 549 -4.10 2.81 36.37
N SER A 550 -3.15 2.87 37.29
CA SER A 550 -2.83 1.82 38.28
C SER A 550 -4.03 1.39 39.17
N SER A 551 -5.25 1.75 38.77
CA SER A 551 -6.52 1.23 39.24
C SER A 551 -7.38 0.92 38.01
N TYR A 552 -7.28 -0.32 37.54
CA TYR A 552 -8.26 -0.85 36.58
C TYR A 552 -9.67 -0.78 37.18
N GLY A 553 -10.67 -0.81 36.30
CA GLY A 553 -12.10 -0.93 36.58
C GLY A 553 -12.43 -2.13 37.44
N TYR A 554 -13.71 -2.41 37.58
CA TYR A 554 -14.12 -3.61 38.27
C TYR A 554 -13.78 -4.83 37.42
N GLU A 555 -13.12 -5.80 38.04
CA GLU A 555 -12.85 -7.10 37.44
C GLU A 555 -14.16 -7.80 37.10
N ALA A 556 -14.21 -8.39 35.91
CA ALA A 556 -15.33 -9.21 35.50
C ALA A 556 -14.87 -10.48 34.81
N ASN A 557 -15.52 -11.58 35.17
CA ASN A 557 -15.23 -12.92 34.67
C ASN A 557 -16.09 -13.25 33.47
N ARG A 558 -15.47 -13.82 32.42
CA ARG A 558 -16.15 -14.29 31.22
C ARG A 558 -17.22 -15.31 31.60
N GLN A 559 -18.38 -15.16 31.00
CA GLN A 559 -19.48 -16.11 31.13
C GLN A 559 -19.35 -17.18 30.05
N PRO A 560 -19.79 -18.42 30.33
CA PRO A 560 -19.81 -19.52 29.36
C PRO A 560 -20.61 -19.21 28.10
#